data_AF-A0A7G8EX81-F1
#
_entry.id   AF-A0A7G8EX81-F1
#
_cell.length_a   1.000
_cell.length_b   1.000
_cell.length_c   1.000
_cell.angle_alpha   90.00
_cell.angle_beta   90.00
_cell.angle_gamma   90.00
#
_symmetry.space_group_name_H-M   'P 1'
#
loop_
_entity.id
_entity.type
_entity.pdbx_description
1 polymer ?
#
loop_
_entity_poly.entity_id
_entity_poly.type
_entity_poly.pdbx_seq_one_letter_code
_entity_poly.pdbx_strand_id
1 'polypeptide(L)'
;MSRHGWIQDPRTQETKRFHDDEKSQKRDPRVFVDSGRPIPDEQPLLTTRVHLRESTADLLWRELLRVGWQPCCPQWNADADI
;
A
#
# COMPACT_ATOMS: atom_id res chain seq x y z
N MET A 1 2.04 -4.43 -12.28
CA MET A 1 1.38 -3.19 -11.82
C MET A 1 2.35 -2.02 -11.85
N SER A 2 1.92 -0.75 -11.78
CA SER A 2 2.85 0.33 -11.40
C SER A 2 3.36 0.02 -9.99
N ARG A 3 4.69 -0.11 -9.86
CA ARG A 3 5.44 -0.61 -8.68
C ARG A 3 5.24 0.16 -7.37
N HIS A 4 4.50 1.27 -7.45
CA HIS A 4 4.10 2.08 -6.31
C HIS A 4 2.63 2.46 -6.52
N GLY A 5 1.77 2.11 -5.57
CA GLY A 5 0.33 2.26 -5.72
C GLY A 5 -0.37 2.52 -4.40
N TRP A 6 -1.40 3.35 -4.45
CA TRP A 6 -2.23 3.70 -3.31
C TRP A 6 -3.67 3.30 -3.60
N ILE A 7 -4.30 2.67 -2.63
CA ILE A 7 -5.69 2.24 -2.72
C ILE A 7 -6.40 2.49 -1.40
N GLN A 8 -7.63 2.99 -1.45
CA GLN A 8 -8.40 3.39 -0.28
C GLN A 8 -9.79 2.76 -0.31
N ASP A 9 -10.26 2.37 0.88
CA ASP A 9 -11.65 2.03 1.10
C ASP A 9 -12.48 3.31 1.21
N PRO A 10 -13.40 3.59 0.27
CA PRO A 10 -14.22 4.80 0.32
C PRO A 10 -15.18 4.84 1.53
N ARG A 11 -15.44 3.71 2.19
CA ARG A 11 -16.37 3.60 3.33
C ARG A 11 -15.71 3.94 4.65
N THR A 12 -14.45 3.55 4.82
CA THR A 12 -13.72 3.64 6.09
C THR A 12 -12.55 4.61 6.05
N GLN A 13 -12.13 5.03 4.85
CA GLN A 13 -10.89 5.76 4.56
C GLN A 13 -9.60 4.98 4.88
N GLU A 14 -9.72 3.70 5.23
CA GLU A 14 -8.57 2.80 5.35
C GLU A 14 -7.80 2.81 4.03
N THR A 15 -6.50 3.04 4.13
CA THR A 15 -5.63 3.22 2.98
C THR A 15 -4.53 2.19 3.02
N LYS A 16 -4.22 1.65 1.84
CA LYS A 16 -3.07 0.77 1.63
C LYS A 16 -2.11 1.38 0.62
N ARG A 17 -0.83 1.36 0.97
CA ARG A 17 0.28 1.73 0.09
C ARG A 17 1.09 0.50 -0.25
N PHE A 18 1.23 0.23 -1.54
CA PHE A 18 2.06 -0.81 -2.12
C PHE A 18 3.34 -0.16 -2.64
N HIS A 19 4.50 -0.66 -2.23
CA HIS A 19 5.79 -0.21 -2.75
C HIS A 19 6.83 -1.33 -2.73
N ASP A 20 7.69 -1.34 -3.74
CA ASP A 20 8.72 -2.37 -3.88
C ASP A 20 9.74 -2.32 -2.74
N ASP A 21 10.18 -3.52 -2.30
CA ASP A 21 11.44 -3.65 -1.57
C ASP A 21 12.60 -3.64 -2.58
N GLU A 22 13.19 -2.46 -2.80
CA GLU A 22 14.32 -2.26 -3.71
C GLU A 22 15.50 -3.20 -3.45
N LYS A 23 15.67 -3.66 -2.19
CA LYS A 23 16.74 -4.58 -1.81
C LYS A 23 16.49 -6.01 -2.30
N SER A 24 15.22 -6.38 -2.53
CA SER A 24 14.80 -7.74 -2.89
C SER A 24 14.54 -7.93 -4.40
N GLN A 25 14.56 -6.87 -5.20
CA GLN A 25 14.17 -6.89 -6.63
C GLN A 25 14.92 -7.89 -7.53
N LYS A 26 16.15 -8.31 -7.20
CA LYS A 26 16.98 -9.12 -8.12
C LYS A 26 16.72 -10.63 -8.08
N ARG A 27 16.07 -11.17 -7.05
CA ARG A 27 15.88 -12.64 -6.89
C ARG A 27 14.51 -13.06 -6.40
N ASP A 28 13.89 -12.29 -5.51
CA ASP A 28 12.57 -12.58 -4.96
C ASP A 28 11.86 -11.23 -4.80
N PRO A 29 11.29 -10.67 -5.88
CA PRO A 29 10.68 -9.35 -5.83
C PRO A 29 9.54 -9.36 -4.81
N ARG A 30 9.62 -8.41 -3.89
CA ARG A 30 8.67 -8.28 -2.79
C ARG A 30 8.20 -6.85 -2.67
N VAL A 31 7.02 -6.73 -2.08
CA VAL A 31 6.27 -5.49 -1.95
C VAL A 31 5.91 -5.32 -0.48
N PHE A 32 6.23 -4.15 0.05
CA PHE A 32 5.66 -3.69 1.31
C PHE A 32 4.24 -3.20 1.07
N VAL A 33 3.32 -3.68 1.90
CA VAL A 33 1.95 -3.18 1.95
C VAL A 33 1.73 -2.55 3.32
N ASP A 34 1.77 -1.23 3.33
CA ASP A 34 1.49 -0.42 4.50
C ASP A 34 0.00 -0.17 4.58
N SER A 35 -0.58 -0.36 5.75
CA SER A 35 -1.99 -0.04 6.03
C SER A 35 -2.06 1.04 7.09
N GLY A 36 -3.00 1.95 6.93
CA GLY A 36 -3.24 3.01 7.90
C GLY A 36 -4.39 3.88 7.45
N ARG A 37 -4.79 4.78 8.35
CA ARG A 37 -5.78 5.79 8.06
C ARG A 37 -5.11 7.16 7.97
N PRO A 38 -5.35 7.95 6.92
CA PRO A 38 -4.88 9.32 6.88
C PRO A 38 -5.56 10.12 7.99
N ILE A 39 -4.79 10.93 8.69
CA ILE A 39 -5.27 11.90 9.65
C ILE A 39 -4.95 13.29 9.05
N PRO A 40 -5.93 14.20 8.96
CA PRO A 40 -5.67 15.55 8.46
C PRO A 40 -4.54 16.21 9.24
N ASP A 41 -3.58 16.79 8.52
CA ASP A 41 -2.42 17.53 9.06
C ASP A 41 -1.47 16.74 9.97
N GLU A 42 -1.62 15.41 10.06
CA GLU A 42 -0.78 14.54 10.87
C GLU A 42 -0.12 13.43 10.04
N GLN A 43 0.92 12.82 10.60
CA GLN A 43 1.47 11.60 10.04
C GLN A 43 0.42 10.48 10.15
N PRO A 44 0.33 9.61 9.13
CA PRO A 44 -0.59 8.48 9.18
C PRO A 44 -0.24 7.58 10.37
N LEU A 45 -1.27 7.09 11.05
CA LEU A 45 -1.07 5.97 11.97
C LEU A 45 -0.98 4.69 11.14
N LEU A 46 0.25 4.30 10.81
CA LEU A 46 0.51 3.01 10.20
C LEU A 46 0.12 1.90 11.16
N THR A 47 -0.95 1.19 10.84
CA THR A 47 -1.51 0.12 11.67
C THR A 47 -0.76 -1.19 11.45
N THR A 48 -0.38 -1.46 10.21
CA THR A 48 0.37 -2.68 9.86
C THR A 48 1.27 -2.45 8.65
N ARG A 49 2.42 -3.12 8.62
CA ARG A 49 3.27 -3.30 7.44
C ARG A 49 3.44 -4.80 7.18
N VAL A 50 3.05 -5.27 6.00
CA VAL A 50 3.27 -6.66 5.59
C VAL A 50 4.20 -6.73 4.39
N HIS A 51 5.01 -7.78 4.33
CA HIS A 51 6.00 -7.98 3.29
C HIS A 51 5.60 -9.18 2.43
N LEU A 52 5.07 -8.91 1.24
CA LEU A 52 4.48 -9.92 0.36
C LEU A 52 5.36 -10.17 -0.86
N ARG A 53 5.30 -11.39 -1.41
CA ARG A 53 5.79 -11.63 -2.78
C ARG A 53 4.99 -10.77 -3.75
N GLU A 54 5.63 -10.31 -4.81
CA GLU A 54 5.00 -9.49 -5.85
C GLU A 54 3.68 -10.10 -6.36
N SER A 55 3.67 -11.40 -6.66
CA SER A 55 2.45 -12.10 -7.12
C SER A 55 1.31 -12.08 -6.11
N THR A 56 1.62 -12.17 -4.81
CA THR A 56 0.62 -12.09 -3.73
C THR A 56 0.12 -10.66 -3.56
N ALA A 57 1.00 -9.66 -3.68
CA ALA A 57 0.63 -8.25 -3.64
C ALA A 57 -0.30 -7.86 -4.81
N ASP A 58 0.00 -8.35 -6.02
CA ASP A 58 -0.84 -8.17 -7.21
C ASP A 58 -2.24 -8.79 -7.02
N LEU A 59 -2.32 -9.99 -6.44
CA LEU A 59 -3.60 -10.63 -6.11
C LEU A 59 -4.39 -9.82 -5.08
N LEU A 60 -3.73 -9.37 -4.02
CA LEU A 60 -4.34 -8.53 -2.99
C LEU A 60 -4.90 -7.24 -3.59
N TRP A 61 -4.14 -6.56 -4.44
CA TRP A 61 -4.61 -5.35 -5.11
C TRP A 61 -5.86 -5.59 -5.95
N ARG A 62 -5.85 -6.62 -6.79
CA ARG A 62 -7.01 -6.98 -7.63
C ARG A 62 -8.24 -7.30 -6.78
N GLU A 63 -8.04 -8.00 -5.68
CA GLU A 63 -9.12 -8.33 -4.76
C GLU A 63 -9.70 -7.08 -4.08
N LEU A 64 -8.85 -6.15 -3.63
CA LEU A 64 -9.29 -4.88 -3.06
C LEU A 64 -10.13 -4.07 -4.06
N LEU A 65 -9.68 -3.97 -5.31
CA LEU A 65 -10.48 -3.37 -6.39
C LEU A 65 -11.83 -4.08 -6.56
N ARG A 66 -11.82 -5.42 -6.55
CA ARG A 66 -13.04 -6.24 -6.72
C ARG A 66 -14.06 -6.00 -5.62
N VAL A 67 -13.62 -5.79 -4.38
CA VAL A 67 -14.51 -5.53 -3.22
C VAL A 67 -14.88 -4.05 -3.07
N GLY A 68 -14.43 -3.18 -3.99
CA GLY A 68 -14.86 -1.79 -4.10
C GLY A 68 -13.90 -0.75 -3.53
N TRP A 69 -12.67 -1.14 -3.20
CA TRP A 69 -11.61 -0.16 -2.92
C TRP A 69 -11.20 0.54 -4.21
N GLN A 70 -10.68 1.76 -4.08
CA GLN A 70 -10.40 2.62 -5.23
C GLN A 70 -8.97 3.14 -5.19
N PRO A 71 -8.26 3.17 -6.34
CA PRO A 71 -6.96 3.83 -6.41
C PRO A 71 -7.10 5.30 -6.02
N CYS A 72 -6.15 5.80 -5.24
CA CYS A 72 -6.18 7.19 -4.78
C CYS A 72 -4.81 7.87 -4.97
N CYS A 73 -4.79 9.19 -4.79
CA CYS A 73 -3.54 9.93 -4.68
C CYS A 73 -2.79 9.48 -3.41
N PRO A 74 -1.46 9.66 -3.35
CA PRO A 74 -0.69 9.42 -2.13
C PRO A 74 -1.33 10.12 -0.92
N GLN A 75 -1.61 9.36 0.14
CA GLN A 75 -2.27 9.89 1.35
C GLN A 75 -1.27 10.34 2.42
N TRP A 76 -0.02 9.89 2.31
CA TRP A 76 1.09 10.34 3.15
C TRP A 76 2.41 10.23 2.39
N ASN A 77 3.42 10.97 2.85
CA ASN A 77 4.71 11.05 2.14
C ASN A 77 5.34 9.68 1.96
N ALA A 78 5.82 9.44 0.74
CA ALA A 78 6.49 8.20 0.37
C ALA A 78 7.77 7.97 1.21
N ASP A 79 8.38 9.08 1.67
CA ASP A 79 9.64 9.15 2.41
C ASP A 79 9.44 9.23 3.93
N ALA A 80 8.26 8.88 4.45
CA ALA A 80 8.09 8.65 5.87
C ALA A 80 8.80 7.34 6.26
N ASP A 81 10.13 7.41 6.34
CA ASP A 81 10.92 6.50 7.16
C ASP A 81 10.37 6.58 8.58
N ILE A 82 9.90 5.43 9.09
CA ILE A 82 9.65 5.23 10.52
C ILE A 82 11.00 4.99 11.19
#